data_AF-A0A8T3QVY4-F1
#
_entry.id   AF-A0A8T3QVY4-F1
#
_cell.length_a   1.000
_cell.length_b   1.000
_cell.length_c   1.000
_cell.angle_alpha   90.00
_cell.angle_beta   90.00
_cell.angle_gamma   90.00
#
_symmetry.space_group_name_H-M   'P 1'
#
loop_
_entity.id
_entity.type
_entity.pdbx_description
1 polymer ?
#
loop_
_entity_poly.entity_id
_entity_poly.type
_entity_poly.pdbx_seq_one_letter_code
_entity_poly.pdbx_strand_id
1 'polypeptide(L)'
;MLAVVPSATLHGLDGRPIRVEVDVAPGLPGFTIVGLADTALQESRERVRGAIRNAGFVYPPRRITINLAPADLRKAGASLD
;
A
#
# COMPACT_ATOMS: atom_id res chain seq x y z
N MET A 1 8.65 7.44 9.07
CA MET A 1 9.70 6.47 8.67
C MET A 1 9.31 5.98 7.30
N LEU A 2 10.16 6.18 6.29
CA LEU A 2 9.85 5.85 4.91
C LEU A 2 10.46 4.50 4.53
N ALA A 3 9.62 3.53 4.18
CA ALA A 3 10.03 2.30 3.49
C ALA A 3 9.60 2.39 2.02
N VAL A 4 10.44 1.92 1.10
CA VAL A 4 10.13 1.93 -0.34
C VAL A 4 10.38 0.54 -0.91
N VAL A 5 9.38 0.00 -1.60
CA VAL A 5 9.45 -1.30 -2.25
C VAL A 5 9.21 -1.11 -3.76
N PRO A 6 10.17 -1.48 -4.63
CA PRO A 6 9.95 -1.57 -6.06
C PRO A 6 8.89 -2.63 -6.37
N SER A 7 7.94 -2.31 -7.23
CA SER A 7 6.86 -3.23 -7.63
C SER A 7 6.47 -2.98 -9.09
N ALA A 8 5.43 -3.67 -9.57
CA ALA A 8 4.88 -3.48 -10.90
C ALA A 8 3.36 -3.63 -10.90
N THR A 9 2.69 -2.92 -11.81
CA THR A 9 1.26 -3.08 -12.08
C THR A 9 1.03 -3.32 -13.57
N LEU A 10 -0.16 -3.80 -13.94
CA LEU A 10 -0.53 -3.97 -15.33
C LEU A 10 -1.27 -2.74 -15.84
N HIS A 11 -0.89 -2.29 -17.03
CA HIS A 11 -1.63 -1.29 -17.80
C HIS A 11 -1.98 -1.90 -19.16
N GLY A 12 -3.22 -2.40 -19.29
CA GLY A 12 -3.58 -3.26 -20.41
C GLY A 12 -2.79 -4.58 -20.34
N LEU A 13 -1.92 -4.83 -21.31
CA LEU A 13 -1.05 -6.01 -21.37
C LEU A 13 0.40 -5.71 -20.94
N ASP A 14 0.72 -4.44 -20.66
CA ASP A 14 2.08 -4.02 -20.33
C ASP A 14 2.31 -3.99 -18.81
N GLY A 15 3.44 -4.55 -18.38
CA GLY A 15 3.94 -4.35 -17.03
C GLY A 15 4.58 -2.97 -16.87
N ARG A 16 4.08 -2.18 -15.92
CA ARG A 16 4.61 -0.85 -15.60
C ARG A 16 5.27 -0.86 -14.23
N PRO A 17 6.53 -0.43 -14.10
CA PRO A 17 7.19 -0.34 -12.81
C PRO A 17 6.50 0.72 -11.96
N ILE A 18 6.31 0.41 -10.68
CA ILE A 18 5.78 1.32 -9.68
C ILE A 18 6.63 1.26 -8.41
N ARG A 19 6.41 2.19 -7.49
CA ARG A 19 6.95 2.12 -6.13
C ARG A 19 5.82 2.16 -5.13
N VAL A 20 5.90 1.28 -4.14
CA VAL A 20 5.06 1.32 -2.95
C VAL A 20 5.88 2.00 -1.85
N GLU A 21 5.46 3.19 -1.47
CA GLU A 21 6.13 4.02 -0.48
C GLU A 21 5.25 4.05 0.78
N VAL A 22 5.79 3.61 1.92
CA VAL A 22 5.07 3.55 3.19
C VAL A 22 5.69 4.53 4.16
N ASP A 23 4.89 5.50 4.61
CA ASP A 23 5.26 6.37 5.73
C ASP A 23 4.45 6.04 6.98
N VAL A 24 5.16 5.93 8.10
CA VAL A 24 4.58 5.81 9.44
C VAL A 24 4.90 7.08 10.22
N ALA A 25 3.85 7.84 10.53
CA ALA A 25 3.92 9.13 11.18
C ALA A 25 3.19 9.13 12.55
N PRO A 26 3.58 10.00 13.50
CA PRO A 26 2.79 10.25 14.71
C PRO A 26 1.38 10.77 14.37
N GLY A 27 0.41 10.49 15.25
CA GLY A 27 -0.97 10.95 15.09
C GLY A 27 -1.98 9.85 15.41
N LEU A 28 -3.25 10.13 15.18
CA LEU A 28 -4.33 9.16 15.37
C LEU A 28 -4.10 7.92 14.47
N PRO A 29 -4.36 6.70 14.98
CA PRO A 29 -4.26 5.49 14.17
C PRO A 29 -5.11 5.59 12.92
N GLY A 30 -4.50 5.30 11.78
CA GLY A 30 -5.15 5.41 10.48
C GLY A 30 -4.33 4.73 9.41
N PHE A 31 -4.99 4.31 8.34
CA PHE A 31 -4.34 3.68 7.19
C PHE A 31 -4.97 4.23 5.93
N THR A 32 -4.14 4.79 5.05
CA THR A 32 -4.61 5.45 3.83
C THR A 32 -3.73 5.04 2.67
N ILE A 33 -4.35 4.66 1.55
CA ILE A 33 -3.66 4.39 0.28
C ILE A 33 -3.99 5.53 -0.69
N VAL A 34 -2.96 6.13 -1.28
CA VAL A 34 -3.06 7.21 -2.29
C VAL A 34 -2.33 6.82 -3.59
N GLY A 35 -2.65 7.52 -4.69
CA GLY A 35 -2.06 7.24 -6.01
C GLY A 35 -2.96 6.40 -6.94
N LEU A 36 -4.27 6.73 -6.96
CA LEU A 36 -5.29 6.12 -7.82
C LEU A 36 -5.44 4.59 -7.64
N ALA A 37 -5.48 4.16 -6.37
CA ALA A 37 -5.80 2.79 -5.98
C ALA A 37 -7.30 2.49 -6.17
N ASP A 38 -7.62 1.28 -6.64
CA ASP A 38 -9.00 0.79 -6.72
C ASP A 38 -9.49 0.21 -5.38
N THR A 39 -10.75 -0.26 -5.37
CA THR A 39 -11.37 -0.82 -4.17
C THR A 39 -10.65 -2.06 -3.65
N ALA A 40 -10.15 -2.93 -4.54
CA ALA A 40 -9.43 -4.14 -4.15
C ALA A 40 -8.16 -3.83 -3.34
N LEU A 41 -7.46 -2.76 -3.71
CA LEU A 41 -6.31 -2.24 -2.97
C LEU A 41 -6.73 -1.61 -1.63
N GLN A 42 -7.86 -0.90 -1.57
CA GLN A 42 -8.35 -0.38 -0.30
C GLN A 42 -8.70 -1.49 0.70
N GLU A 43 -9.20 -2.64 0.20
CA GLU A 43 -9.48 -3.83 1.00
C GLU A 43 -8.20 -4.54 1.49
N SER A 44 -7.05 -4.31 0.85
CA SER A 44 -5.76 -4.86 1.25
C SER A 44 -5.38 -4.48 2.68
N ARG A 45 -5.89 -3.37 3.22
CA ARG A 45 -5.63 -2.93 4.59
C ARG A 45 -5.86 -4.03 5.62
N GLU A 46 -6.97 -4.76 5.53
CA GLU A 46 -7.29 -5.80 6.50
C GLU A 46 -6.36 -7.01 6.35
N ARG A 47 -5.97 -7.34 5.12
CA ARG A 47 -5.03 -8.42 4.81
C ARG A 47 -3.63 -8.10 5.32
N VAL A 48 -3.13 -6.87 5.08
CA VAL A 48 -1.85 -6.38 5.60
C VAL A 48 -1.84 -6.38 7.13
N ARG A 49 -2.92 -5.90 7.77
CA ARG A 49 -3.04 -5.92 9.23
C ARG A 49 -2.99 -7.36 9.78
N GLY A 50 -3.71 -8.28 9.13
CA GLY A 50 -3.68 -9.70 9.46
C GLY A 50 -2.29 -10.31 9.28
N ALA A 51 -1.63 -10.04 8.16
CA ALA A 51 -0.29 -10.53 7.84
C ALA A 51 0.76 -10.07 8.87
N ILE A 52 0.76 -8.79 9.25
CA ILE A 52 1.67 -8.24 10.26
C ILE A 52 1.49 -8.97 11.60
N ARG A 53 0.23 -9.17 12.04
CA ARG A 53 -0.08 -9.87 13.29
C ARG A 53 0.30 -11.35 13.24
N ASN A 54 0.00 -12.02 12.13
CA ASN A 54 0.30 -13.44 11.93
C ASN A 54 1.80 -13.71 11.82
N ALA A 55 2.59 -12.73 11.36
CA ALA A 55 4.04 -12.76 11.38
C ALA A 55 4.65 -12.48 12.78
N GLY A 56 3.83 -12.32 13.82
CA GLY A 56 4.28 -12.10 15.20
C GLY A 56 4.63 -10.66 15.52
N PHE A 57 4.35 -9.71 14.63
CA PHE A 57 4.63 -8.30 14.86
C PHE A 57 3.41 -7.57 15.44
N VAL A 58 3.68 -6.52 16.21
CA VAL A 58 2.65 -5.61 16.72
C VAL A 58 2.31 -4.61 15.63
N TYR A 59 1.03 -4.55 15.24
CA TYR A 59 0.55 -3.52 14.33
C TYR A 59 0.64 -2.14 15.00
N PRO A 60 1.34 -1.15 14.40
CA PRO A 60 1.62 0.11 15.08
C PRO A 60 0.34 0.96 15.22
N PRO A 61 0.06 1.52 16.42
CA PRO A 61 -1.07 2.42 16.64
C PRO A 61 -0.70 3.84 16.16
N ARG A 62 -0.37 3.98 14.88
CA ARG A 62 0.09 5.22 14.24
C ARG A 62 -0.65 5.47 12.93
N ARG A 63 -0.48 6.66 12.36
CA ARG A 63 -0.96 6.96 11.01
C ARG A 63 0.01 6.35 10.00
N ILE A 64 -0.51 5.46 9.16
CA ILE A 64 0.21 4.80 8.08
C ILE A 64 -0.34 5.34 6.75
N THR A 65 0.55 5.82 5.88
CA THR A 65 0.19 6.28 4.54
C THR A 65 0.99 5.49 3.52
N ILE A 66 0.28 4.89 2.57
CA ILE A 66 0.86 4.16 1.45
C ILE A 66 0.65 4.99 0.19
N ASN A 67 1.74 5.36 -0.47
CA ASN A 67 1.72 6.05 -1.75
C ASN A 67 2.14 5.09 -2.87
N LEU A 68 1.29 4.97 -3.90
CA LEU A 68 1.57 4.20 -5.10
C LEU A 68 2.06 5.14 -6.21
N ALA A 69 3.37 5.22 -6.41
CA ALA A 69 3.99 6.06 -7.43
C ALA A 69 4.23 5.30 -8.74
N PRO A 70 4.02 5.90 -9.93
CA PRO A 70 3.70 7.32 -10.16
C PRO A 70 2.18 7.57 -10.10
N ALA A 71 1.73 8.70 -9.56
CA ALA A 71 0.32 8.93 -9.19
C ALA A 71 -0.66 9.06 -10.37
N ASP A 72 -0.16 9.24 -11.58
CA ASP A 72 -0.90 9.32 -12.86
C ASP A 72 -1.33 7.94 -13.38
N LEU A 73 -0.66 6.87 -12.95
CA LEU A 73 -1.02 5.51 -13.31
C LEU A 73 -2.08 4.97 -12.35
N ARG A 74 -3.22 4.50 -12.87
CA ARG A 74 -4.21 3.77 -12.07
C ARG A 74 -3.67 2.39 -11.69
N LYS A 75 -3.80 2.00 -10.42
CA LYS A 75 -3.41 0.65 -9.94
C LYS A 75 -4.68 -0.10 -9.57
N ALA A 76 -4.80 -1.32 -10.07
CA ALA A 76 -5.98 -2.14 -9.88
C ALA A 76 -5.61 -3.58 -9.50
N GLY A 77 -6.52 -4.23 -8.78
CA GLY A 77 -6.38 -5.62 -8.32
C GLY A 77 -5.57 -5.77 -7.04
N ALA A 78 -5.56 -6.99 -6.50
CA ALA A 78 -4.96 -7.32 -5.20
C ALA A 78 -3.46 -7.69 -5.28
N SER A 79 -2.79 -7.44 -6.40
CA SER A 79 -1.39 -7.88 -6.60
C SER A 79 -0.35 -7.01 -5.90
N LEU A 80 -0.76 -5.91 -5.26
CA LEU A 80 0.11 -4.97 -4.55
C LEU A 80 -0.08 -5.01 -3.02
N ASP A 81 -0.61 -6.13 -2.51
CA ASP A 81 -0.80 -6.39 -1.07
C ASP A 81 0.52 -6.50 -0.29
#